data_AF-A0A2H0A6A6-F1
#
_entry.id   AF-A0A2H0A6A6-F1
#
_cell.length_a   1.000
_cell.length_b   1.000
_cell.length_c   1.000
_cell.angle_alpha   90.00
_cell.angle_beta   90.00
_cell.angle_gamma   90.00
#
_symmetry.space_group_name_H-M   'P 1'
#
loop_
_entity.id
_entity.type
_entity.pdbx_description
1 polymer ?
#
loop_
_entity_poly.entity_id
_entity_poly.type
_entity_poly.pdbx_seq_one_letter_code
_entity_poly.pdbx_strand_id
1 'polypeptide(L)'
;MTEEKEEVVTLDKKTIDVLVANIIPTSKYFEVCFEHLQQQIGEKFSYLQQETAMKFQQVDIRFDHVQQQIDDVKSGVKSLEDKMDKRFTVMQLDMDKRFEQVDKRFEQVDSRFDKIDKRFEQIDVKLDKLIERVDVKIDAGLRENRALTIRLFTFALGFAAISMVGLLGKMLEIF
;
A
#
# COMPACT_ATOMS: atom_id res chain seq x y z
N MET A 1 40.61 34.99 98.84
CA MET A 1 39.23 34.49 98.93
C MET A 1 38.36 35.70 99.24
N THR A 2 37.91 36.38 98.20
CA THR A 2 37.01 37.53 98.31
C THR A 2 35.60 36.97 98.44
N GLU A 3 35.03 37.07 99.63
CA GLU A 3 33.63 36.77 99.91
C GLU A 3 32.77 37.77 99.13
N GLU A 4 32.10 37.30 98.08
CA GLU A 4 30.97 38.00 97.47
C GLU A 4 29.90 38.13 98.56
N LYS A 5 29.79 39.33 99.14
CA LYS A 5 28.63 39.69 99.96
C LYS A 5 27.43 39.67 99.03
N GLU A 6 26.61 38.63 99.11
CA GLU A 6 25.26 38.62 98.57
C GLU A 6 24.52 39.82 99.18
N GLU A 7 24.45 40.90 98.41
CA GLU A 7 23.66 42.07 98.72
C GLU A 7 22.19 41.64 98.56
N VAL A 8 21.61 41.14 99.65
CA VAL A 8 20.20 40.73 99.70
C VAL A 8 19.37 42.00 99.52
N VAL A 9 19.00 42.29 98.28
CA VAL A 9 18.12 43.39 97.91
C VAL A 9 16.74 43.11 98.51
N THR A 10 16.46 43.70 99.67
CA THR A 10 15.15 43.62 100.29
C THR A 10 14.19 44.54 99.52
N LEU A 11 13.43 43.95 98.60
CA LEU A 11 12.40 44.66 97.85
C LEU A 11 11.28 45.08 98.81
N ASP A 12 11.08 46.39 98.94
CA ASP A 12 9.93 46.96 99.64
C ASP A 12 8.63 46.47 98.98
N LYS A 13 7.62 46.18 99.81
CA LYS A 13 6.29 45.71 99.39
C LYS A 13 5.68 46.60 98.30
N LYS A 14 5.86 47.93 98.41
CA LYS A 14 5.38 48.91 97.42
C LYS A 14 6.08 48.77 96.06
N THR A 15 7.36 48.43 96.06
CA THR A 15 8.17 48.20 94.85
C THR A 15 7.81 46.88 94.16
N ILE A 16 7.54 45.83 94.95
CA ILE A 16 6.99 44.56 94.43
C ILE A 16 5.61 44.80 93.82
N ASP A 17 4.73 45.56 94.48
CA ASP A 17 3.39 45.86 93.96
C ASP A 17 3.46 46.61 92.61
N VAL A 18 4.40 47.55 92.45
CA VAL A 18 4.60 48.29 91.17
C VAL A 18 5.17 47.39 90.08
N LEU A 19 6.14 46.54 90.39
CA LEU A 19 6.70 45.57 89.44
C LEU A 19 5.64 44.56 88.98
N VAL A 20 4.88 44.01 89.92
CA VAL A 20 3.77 43.08 89.63
C VAL A 20 2.68 43.78 88.82
N ALA A 21 2.34 45.03 89.14
CA ALA A 21 1.38 45.84 88.38
C ALA A 21 1.84 46.15 86.95
N ASN A 22 3.14 46.21 86.68
CA ASN A 22 3.69 46.43 85.33
C ASN A 22 3.93 45.13 84.56
N ILE A 23 4.30 44.03 85.24
CA ILE A 23 4.60 42.73 84.62
C ILE A 23 3.32 41.99 84.23
N ILE A 24 2.28 42.01 85.06
CA ILE A 24 1.01 41.30 84.79
C ILE A 24 0.35 41.77 83.48
N PRO A 25 0.20 43.08 83.20
CA PRO A 25 -0.35 43.55 81.93
C PRO A 25 0.49 43.12 80.71
N THR A 26 1.81 43.19 80.81
CA THR A 26 2.71 42.73 79.73
C THR A 26 2.65 41.21 79.54
N SER A 27 2.57 40.42 80.62
CA SER A 27 2.40 38.95 80.54
C SER A 27 1.10 38.58 79.84
N LYS A 28 0.00 39.25 80.19
CA LYS A 28 -1.31 39.06 79.56
C LYS A 28 -1.33 39.47 78.09
N TYR A 29 -0.57 40.51 77.73
CA TYR A 29 -0.36 40.90 76.34
C TYR A 29 0.41 39.83 75.55
N PHE A 30 1.49 39.27 76.11
CA PHE A 30 2.25 38.18 75.48
C PHE A 30 1.42 36.89 75.34
N GLU A 31 0.60 36.54 76.33
CA GLU A 31 -0.32 35.40 76.25
C GLU A 31 -1.32 35.57 75.10
N VAL A 32 -1.97 36.73 74.97
CA VAL A 32 -2.92 37.00 73.88
C VAL A 32 -2.23 36.98 72.52
N CYS A 33 -1.03 37.57 72.40
CA CYS A 33 -0.25 37.50 71.16
C CYS A 33 0.18 36.06 70.81
N PHE A 34 0.53 35.26 71.81
CA PHE A 34 0.90 33.85 71.64
C PHE A 34 -0.31 33.00 71.23
N GLU A 35 -1.46 33.17 71.88
CA GLU A 35 -2.74 32.54 71.50
C GLU A 35 -3.13 32.88 70.06
N HIS A 36 -3.02 34.16 69.68
CA HIS A 36 -3.30 34.60 68.32
C HIS A 36 -2.35 33.97 67.29
N LEU A 37 -1.06 33.83 67.63
CA LEU A 37 -0.07 33.20 66.76
C LEU A 37 -0.31 31.68 66.63
N GLN A 38 -0.67 31.00 67.73
CA GLN A 38 -1.06 29.59 67.69
C GLN A 38 -2.32 29.39 66.84
N GLN A 39 -3.31 30.28 66.96
CA GLN A 39 -4.51 30.27 66.13
C GLN A 39 -4.16 30.46 64.65
N GLN A 40 -3.34 31.46 64.29
CA GLN A 40 -2.91 31.66 62.90
C GLN A 40 -2.18 30.45 62.32
N ILE A 41 -1.32 29.79 63.11
CA ILE A 41 -0.62 28.57 62.68
C ILE A 41 -1.63 27.43 62.47
N GLY A 42 -2.58 27.24 63.38
CA GLY A 42 -3.62 26.22 63.27
C GLY A 42 -4.52 26.44 62.04
N GLU A 43 -4.90 27.69 61.77
CA GLU A 43 -5.68 28.09 60.59
C GLU A 43 -4.90 27.86 59.30
N LYS A 44 -3.64 28.29 59.23
CA LYS A 44 -2.78 28.05 58.06
C LYS A 44 -2.54 26.57 57.80
N PHE A 45 -2.31 25.78 58.86
CA PHE A 45 -2.13 24.34 58.75
C PHE A 45 -3.41 23.67 58.22
N SER A 46 -4.57 24.03 58.77
CA SER A 46 -5.87 23.51 58.32
C SER A 46 -6.16 23.87 56.86
N TYR A 47 -5.87 25.11 56.47
CA TYR A 47 -6.00 25.56 55.08
C TYR A 47 -5.11 24.77 54.13
N LEU A 48 -3.82 24.61 54.45
CA LEU A 48 -2.88 23.84 53.62
C LEU A 48 -3.28 22.37 53.52
N GLN A 49 -3.74 21.77 54.62
CA GLN A 49 -4.22 20.38 54.63
C GLN A 49 -5.47 20.22 53.75
N GLN A 50 -6.40 21.19 53.80
CA GLN A 50 -7.57 21.19 52.92
C GLN A 50 -7.17 21.39 51.45
N GLU A 51 -6.29 22.33 51.15
CA GLU A 51 -5.82 22.59 49.79
C GLU A 51 -5.12 21.36 49.19
N THR A 52 -4.26 20.70 49.97
CA THR A 52 -3.59 19.46 49.54
C THR A 52 -4.58 18.33 49.32
N ALA A 53 -5.57 18.14 50.22
CA ALA A 53 -6.63 17.14 50.04
C ALA A 53 -7.45 17.39 48.76
N MET A 54 -7.80 18.64 48.48
CA MET A 54 -8.53 19.02 47.26
C MET A 54 -7.72 18.73 45.99
N LYS A 55 -6.41 19.03 45.99
CA LYS A 55 -5.52 18.72 44.86
C LYS A 55 -5.38 17.21 44.65
N PHE A 56 -5.30 16.41 45.73
CA PHE A 56 -5.27 14.96 45.62
C PHE A 56 -6.56 14.41 44.99
N GLN A 57 -7.73 14.86 45.44
CA GLN A 57 -9.00 14.48 44.82
C GLN A 57 -9.07 14.86 43.34
N GLN A 58 -8.56 16.03 42.98
CA GLN A 58 -8.50 16.45 41.57
C GLN A 58 -7.56 15.57 40.74
N VAL A 59 -6.47 15.08 41.33
CA VAL A 59 -5.55 14.14 40.69
C VAL A 59 -6.22 12.79 40.50
N ASP A 60 -6.93 12.26 41.50
CA ASP A 60 -7.65 10.99 41.38
C ASP A 60 -8.68 11.02 40.25
N ILE A 61 -9.48 12.09 40.16
CA ILE A 61 -10.46 12.28 39.07
C ILE A 61 -9.75 12.29 37.70
N ARG A 62 -8.58 12.94 37.60
CA ARG A 62 -7.81 12.96 36.36
C ARG A 62 -7.23 11.58 36.02
N PHE A 63 -6.83 10.80 37.02
CA PHE A 63 -6.36 9.43 36.82
C PHE A 63 -7.48 8.52 36.31
N ASP A 64 -8.67 8.61 36.89
CA ASP A 64 -9.84 7.85 36.44
C ASP A 64 -10.19 8.17 34.98
N HIS A 65 -10.17 9.47 34.64
CA HIS A 65 -10.41 9.90 33.26
C HIS A 65 -9.33 9.42 32.29
N VAL A 66 -8.04 9.45 32.69
CA VAL A 66 -6.95 8.91 31.87
C VAL A 66 -7.08 7.40 31.70
N GLN A 67 -7.46 6.67 32.76
CA GLN A 67 -7.69 5.23 32.69
C GLN A 67 -8.81 4.89 31.70
N GLN A 68 -9.91 5.65 31.74
CA GLN A 68 -11.00 5.52 30.77
C GLN A 68 -10.52 5.78 29.33
N GLN A 69 -9.74 6.84 29.10
CA GLN A 69 -9.19 7.12 27.76
C GLN A 69 -8.28 5.99 27.26
N ILE A 70 -7.48 5.38 28.14
CA ILE A 70 -6.62 4.24 27.79
C ILE A 70 -7.47 3.04 27.38
N ASP A 71 -8.56 2.75 28.09
CA ASP A 71 -9.46 1.65 27.77
C ASP A 71 -10.20 1.88 26.45
N ASP A 72 -10.64 3.11 26.20
CA ASP A 72 -11.25 3.51 24.93
C ASP A 72 -10.26 3.34 23.77
N VAL A 73 -9.02 3.82 23.93
CA VAL A 73 -7.95 3.64 22.93
C VAL A 73 -7.67 2.16 22.69
N LYS A 74 -7.56 1.36 23.75
CA LYS A 74 -7.32 -0.09 23.65
C LYS A 74 -8.44 -0.80 22.88
N SER A 75 -9.69 -0.42 23.15
CA SER A 75 -10.85 -0.96 22.42
C SER A 75 -10.86 -0.53 20.94
N GLY A 76 -10.50 0.73 20.66
CA GLY A 76 -10.40 1.28 19.32
C GLY A 76 -9.31 0.60 18.49
N VAL A 77 -8.14 0.36 19.09
CA VAL A 77 -7.03 -0.37 18.45
C VAL A 77 -7.44 -1.80 18.11
N LYS A 78 -8.07 -2.52 19.05
CA LYS A 78 -8.57 -3.88 18.80
C LYS A 78 -9.60 -3.92 17.66
N SER A 79 -10.52 -2.96 17.63
CA SER A 79 -11.50 -2.86 16.54
C SER A 79 -10.85 -2.57 15.19
N LEU A 80 -9.79 -1.76 15.18
CA LEU A 80 -9.04 -1.46 13.96
C LEU A 80 -8.27 -2.68 13.46
N GLU A 81 -7.64 -3.44 14.36
CA GLU A 81 -6.95 -4.70 14.06
C GLU A 81 -7.92 -5.71 13.42
N ASP A 82 -9.07 -5.97 14.07
CA ASP A 82 -10.10 -6.87 13.53
C ASP A 82 -10.62 -6.43 12.14
N LYS A 83 -10.75 -5.11 11.92
CA LYS A 83 -11.16 -4.56 10.62
C LYS A 83 -10.06 -4.72 9.57
N MET A 84 -8.80 -4.50 9.93
CA MET A 84 -7.68 -4.71 9.01
C MET A 84 -7.58 -6.17 8.61
N ASP A 85 -7.62 -7.11 9.56
CA ASP A 85 -7.54 -8.54 9.27
C ASP A 85 -8.64 -9.00 8.30
N LYS A 86 -9.89 -8.54 8.54
CA LYS A 86 -11.00 -8.82 7.63
C LYS A 86 -10.77 -8.24 6.24
N ARG A 87 -10.31 -6.98 6.13
CA ARG A 87 -10.04 -6.35 4.84
C ARG A 87 -8.88 -7.01 4.09
N PHE A 88 -7.80 -7.38 4.79
CA PHE A 88 -6.67 -8.10 4.22
C PHE A 88 -7.10 -9.48 3.69
N THR A 89 -7.88 -10.23 4.48
CA THR A 89 -8.41 -11.53 4.06
C THR A 89 -9.29 -11.40 2.81
N VAL A 90 -10.23 -10.46 2.80
CA VAL A 90 -11.11 -10.23 1.64
C VAL A 90 -10.32 -9.80 0.41
N MET A 91 -9.33 -8.91 0.58
CA MET A 91 -8.48 -8.46 -0.54
C MET A 91 -7.66 -9.61 -1.11
N GLN A 92 -7.10 -10.47 -0.25
CA GLN A 92 -6.34 -11.64 -0.68
C GLN A 92 -7.22 -12.60 -1.50
N LEU A 93 -8.42 -12.92 -1.00
CA LEU A 93 -9.36 -13.78 -1.71
C LEU A 93 -9.84 -13.20 -3.05
N ASP A 94 -10.08 -11.88 -3.11
CA ASP A 94 -10.44 -11.21 -4.38
C ASP A 94 -9.29 -11.25 -5.38
N MET A 95 -8.05 -11.00 -4.92
CA MET A 95 -6.87 -11.11 -5.76
C MET A 95 -6.71 -12.53 -6.32
N ASP A 96 -6.78 -13.56 -5.46
CA ASP A 96 -6.66 -14.96 -5.88
C ASP A 96 -7.71 -15.31 -6.94
N LYS A 97 -8.97 -14.91 -6.73
CA LYS A 97 -10.06 -15.13 -7.68
C LYS A 97 -9.83 -14.41 -9.01
N ARG A 98 -9.29 -13.20 -8.98
CA ARG A 98 -8.97 -12.43 -10.19
C ARG A 98 -7.80 -13.04 -10.96
N PHE A 99 -6.77 -13.52 -10.26
CA PHE A 99 -5.66 -14.24 -10.89
C PHE A 99 -6.12 -15.54 -11.54
N GLU A 100 -6.97 -16.33 -10.88
CA GLU A 100 -7.54 -17.56 -11.46
C GLU A 100 -8.36 -17.26 -12.73
N GLN A 101 -9.09 -16.15 -12.76
CA GLN A 101 -9.79 -15.71 -13.98
C GLN A 101 -8.84 -15.30 -15.10
N VAL A 102 -7.73 -14.66 -14.76
CA VAL A 102 -6.69 -14.30 -15.73
C VAL A 102 -6.07 -15.56 -16.33
N ASP A 103 -5.71 -16.55 -15.50
CA ASP A 103 -5.17 -17.83 -15.95
C ASP A 103 -6.12 -18.54 -16.92
N LYS A 104 -7.41 -18.64 -16.58
CA LYS A 104 -8.43 -19.22 -17.48
C LYS A 104 -8.54 -18.48 -18.81
N ARG A 105 -8.35 -17.16 -18.82
CA ARG A 105 -8.35 -16.39 -20.08
C ARG A 105 -7.10 -16.65 -20.90
N PHE A 106 -5.94 -16.80 -20.28
CA PHE A 106 -4.71 -17.18 -20.97
C PHE A 106 -4.81 -18.57 -21.59
N GLU A 107 -5.33 -19.57 -20.86
CA GLU A 107 -5.59 -20.91 -21.41
C GLU A 107 -6.51 -20.87 -22.65
N GLN A 108 -7.55 -20.02 -22.62
CA GLN A 108 -8.44 -19.83 -23.77
C GLN A 108 -7.73 -19.17 -24.96
N VAL A 109 -6.81 -18.25 -24.70
CA VAL A 109 -6.00 -17.59 -25.72
C VAL A 109 -5.06 -18.61 -26.35
N ASP A 110 -4.35 -19.42 -25.55
CA ASP A 110 -3.47 -20.47 -26.04
C ASP A 110 -4.22 -21.47 -26.92
N SER A 111 -5.41 -21.93 -26.48
CA SER A 111 -6.25 -22.81 -27.29
C SER A 111 -6.70 -22.20 -28.62
N ARG A 112 -6.85 -20.86 -28.68
CA ARG A 112 -7.15 -20.17 -29.95
C ARG A 112 -5.92 -20.11 -30.85
N PHE A 113 -4.73 -19.88 -30.30
CA PHE A 113 -3.49 -19.90 -31.05
C PHE A 113 -3.22 -21.29 -31.65
N ASP A 114 -3.40 -22.37 -30.88
CA ASP A 114 -3.29 -23.75 -31.39
C ASP A 114 -4.22 -24.01 -32.59
N LYS A 115 -5.43 -23.45 -32.56
CA LYS A 115 -6.39 -23.57 -33.66
C LYS A 115 -5.98 -22.75 -34.87
N ILE A 116 -5.37 -21.59 -34.65
CA ILE A 116 -4.83 -20.73 -35.72
C ILE A 116 -3.67 -21.44 -36.40
N ASP A 117 -2.73 -22.00 -35.63
CA ASP A 117 -1.58 -22.73 -36.16
C ASP A 117 -2.01 -23.91 -37.05
N LYS A 118 -2.95 -24.73 -36.57
CA LYS A 118 -3.54 -25.81 -37.39
C LYS A 118 -4.20 -25.32 -38.68
N ARG A 119 -4.79 -24.12 -38.68
CA ARG A 119 -5.36 -23.53 -39.91
C ARG A 119 -4.29 -23.04 -40.86
N PHE A 120 -3.19 -22.49 -40.35
CA PHE A 120 -2.04 -22.11 -41.17
C PHE A 120 -1.38 -23.33 -41.80
N GLU A 121 -1.14 -24.41 -41.04
CA GLU A 121 -0.63 -25.68 -41.59
C GLU A 121 -1.52 -26.21 -42.73
N GLN A 122 -2.84 -26.13 -42.58
CA GLN A 122 -3.78 -26.53 -43.64
C GLN A 122 -3.72 -25.63 -44.87
N ILE A 123 -3.45 -24.33 -44.69
CA ILE A 123 -3.28 -23.38 -45.79
C ILE A 123 -1.99 -23.69 -46.53
N ASP A 124 -0.89 -23.94 -45.82
CA ASP A 124 0.40 -24.28 -46.41
C ASP A 124 0.28 -25.54 -47.30
N VAL A 125 -0.34 -26.61 -46.77
CA VAL A 125 -0.58 -27.84 -47.56
C VAL A 125 -1.45 -27.58 -48.80
N LYS A 126 -2.43 -26.68 -48.73
CA LYS A 126 -3.26 -26.32 -49.89
C LYS A 126 -2.48 -25.49 -50.90
N LEU A 127 -1.63 -24.58 -50.45
CA LEU A 127 -0.75 -23.78 -51.30
C LEU A 127 0.26 -24.67 -52.02
N ASP A 128 0.90 -25.62 -51.33
CA ASP A 128 1.82 -26.59 -51.95
C ASP A 128 1.14 -27.38 -53.08
N LYS A 129 -0.08 -27.89 -52.82
CA LYS A 129 -0.87 -28.59 -53.85
C LYS A 129 -1.28 -27.70 -55.03
N LEU A 130 -1.53 -26.41 -54.78
CA LEU A 130 -1.85 -25.46 -55.83
C LEU A 130 -0.61 -25.16 -56.67
N ILE A 131 0.55 -24.98 -56.05
CA ILE A 131 1.85 -24.79 -56.72
C ILE A 131 2.14 -26.00 -57.61
N GLU A 132 2.07 -27.22 -57.08
CA GLU A 132 2.29 -28.45 -57.84
C GLU A 132 1.34 -28.56 -59.05
N ARG A 133 0.05 -28.26 -58.86
CA ARG A 133 -0.92 -28.27 -59.96
C ARG A 133 -0.62 -27.22 -61.01
N VAL A 134 -0.18 -26.03 -60.60
CA VAL A 134 0.18 -24.95 -61.52
C VAL A 134 1.41 -25.33 -62.33
N ASP A 135 2.44 -25.88 -61.69
CA ASP A 135 3.66 -26.36 -62.36
C ASP A 135 3.33 -27.41 -63.43
N VAL A 136 2.53 -28.42 -63.09
CA VAL A 136 2.10 -29.45 -64.05
C VAL A 136 1.32 -28.86 -65.23
N LYS A 137 0.44 -27.87 -64.97
CA LYS A 137 -0.33 -27.21 -66.05
C LYS A 137 0.56 -26.35 -66.95
N ILE A 138 1.54 -25.64 -66.38
CA ILE A 138 2.51 -24.84 -67.13
C ILE A 138 3.35 -25.77 -68.02
N ASP A 139 3.85 -26.88 -67.47
CA ASP A 139 4.63 -27.87 -68.23
C ASP A 139 3.81 -28.51 -69.36
N ALA A 140 2.56 -28.88 -69.09
CA ALA A 140 1.67 -29.43 -70.11
C ALA A 140 1.38 -28.42 -71.23
N GLY A 141 1.06 -27.17 -70.88
CA GLY A 141 0.80 -26.09 -71.85
C GLY A 141 2.04 -25.75 -72.69
N LEU A 142 3.23 -25.77 -72.10
CA LEU A 142 4.48 -25.56 -72.83
C LEU A 142 4.76 -26.70 -73.81
N ARG A 143 4.50 -27.96 -73.43
CA ARG A 143 4.62 -29.12 -74.31
C ARG A 143 3.66 -29.05 -75.49
N GLU A 144 2.40 -28.69 -75.24
CA GLU A 144 1.39 -28.52 -76.29
C GLU A 144 1.78 -27.43 -77.28
N ASN A 145 2.22 -26.27 -76.79
CA ASN A 145 2.69 -25.16 -77.62
C ASN A 145 3.91 -25.57 -78.49
N ARG A 146 4.89 -26.27 -77.90
CA ARG A 146 6.03 -26.83 -78.66
C ARG A 146 5.57 -27.82 -79.73
N ALA A 147 4.63 -28.70 -79.43
CA ALA A 147 4.10 -29.66 -80.41
C ALA A 147 3.39 -28.96 -81.58
N LEU A 148 2.60 -27.91 -81.30
CA LEU A 148 1.97 -27.08 -82.34
C LEU A 148 3.03 -26.37 -83.20
N THR A 149 4.05 -25.80 -82.56
CA THR A 149 5.16 -25.13 -83.28
C THR A 149 5.89 -26.10 -84.22
N ILE A 150 6.19 -27.32 -83.75
CA ILE A 150 6.83 -28.36 -84.59
C ILE A 150 5.90 -28.76 -85.74
N ARG A 151 4.60 -28.96 -85.50
CA ARG A 151 3.64 -29.30 -86.56
C ARG A 151 3.55 -28.22 -87.63
N LEU A 152 3.46 -26.95 -87.23
CA LEU A 152 3.45 -25.82 -88.16
C LEU A 152 4.73 -25.78 -89.01
N PHE A 153 5.90 -26.00 -88.40
CA PHE A 153 7.16 -26.07 -89.11
C PHE A 153 7.21 -27.25 -90.10
N THR A 154 6.78 -28.44 -89.69
CA THR A 154 6.70 -29.62 -90.56
C THR A 154 5.75 -29.39 -91.74
N PHE A 155 4.58 -28.77 -91.51
CA PHE A 155 3.68 -28.39 -92.61
C PHE A 155 4.33 -27.39 -93.55
N ALA A 156 4.97 -26.34 -93.02
CA ALA A 156 5.66 -25.33 -93.82
C ALA A 156 6.78 -25.95 -94.69
N LEU A 157 7.56 -26.88 -94.14
CA LEU A 157 8.58 -27.62 -94.89
C LEU A 157 7.97 -28.50 -96.00
N GLY A 158 6.85 -29.18 -95.71
CA GLY A 158 6.12 -29.96 -96.71
C GLY A 158 5.62 -29.10 -97.87
N PHE A 159 4.99 -27.96 -97.57
CA PHE A 159 4.56 -26.99 -98.60
C PHE A 159 5.74 -26.48 -99.44
N ALA A 160 6.87 -26.13 -98.79
CA ALA A 160 8.07 -25.67 -99.49
C ALA A 160 8.64 -26.74 -100.44
N ALA A 161 8.70 -28.00 -100.01
CA ALA A 161 9.18 -29.11 -100.84
C ALA A 161 8.28 -29.35 -102.07
N ILE A 162 6.96 -29.36 -101.88
CA ILE A 162 5.99 -29.55 -102.99
C ILE A 162 6.10 -28.39 -103.99
N SER A 163 6.18 -27.15 -103.50
CA SER A 163 6.34 -25.97 -104.35
C SER A 163 7.63 -26.02 -105.17
N MET A 164 8.75 -26.44 -104.55
CA MET A 164 10.03 -26.59 -105.22
C MET A 164 9.98 -27.65 -106.34
N VAL A 165 9.35 -28.80 -106.09
CA VAL A 165 9.15 -29.86 -107.10
C VAL A 165 8.30 -29.35 -108.27
N GLY A 166 7.22 -28.60 -108.00
CA GLY A 166 6.39 -28.01 -109.05
C GLY A 166 7.16 -27.01 -109.93
N LEU A 167 7.98 -26.15 -109.33
CA LEU A 167 8.83 -25.22 -110.08
C LEU A 167 9.89 -25.95 -110.93
N LEU A 168 10.54 -26.99 -110.37
CA LEU A 168 11.51 -27.80 -111.12
C LEU A 168 10.86 -28.58 -112.26
N GLY A 169 9.67 -29.15 -112.05
CA GLY A 169 8.90 -29.83 -113.11
C GLY A 169 8.57 -28.89 -114.27
N LYS A 170 8.15 -27.66 -113.96
CA LYS A 170 7.89 -26.61 -114.96
C LYS A 170 9.15 -26.19 -115.72
N MET A 171 10.31 -26.15 -115.04
CA MET A 171 11.60 -25.81 -115.67
C MET A 171 12.16 -26.94 -116.54
N LEU A 172 11.76 -28.20 -116.29
CA LEU A 172 12.25 -29.38 -117.01
C LEU A 172 11.31 -29.86 -118.14
N GLU A 173 10.20 -29.17 -118.42
CA GLU A 173 9.17 -29.54 -119.42
C GLU A 173 8.61 -30.97 -119.23
N ILE A 174 8.61 -31.50 -118.00
CA ILE A 174 8.14 -32.87 -117.72
C ILE A 174 6.61 -32.94 -117.60
N PHE A 175 5.94 -31.82 -117.33
CA PHE A 175 4.48 -31.64 -117.35
C PHE A 175 4.10 -30.21 -117.72
#